data_AF-A0A966V334-F1
#
_entry.id   AF-A0A966V334-F1
#
_cell.length_a   1.000
_cell.length_b   1.000
_cell.length_c   1.000
_cell.angle_alpha   90.00
_cell.angle_beta   90.00
_cell.angle_gamma   90.00
#
_symmetry.space_group_name_H-M   'P 1'
#
loop_
_entity.id
_entity.type
_entity.pdbx_description
1 polymer ?
#
loop_
_entity_poly.entity_id
_entity_poly.type
_entity_poly.pdbx_seq_one_letter_code
_entity_poly.pdbx_strand_id
1 'polypeptide(L)' 'MGHPFASESAAALAAHRRCWQLFLNRQRQRGHTPSTVTPEFGPDGYLPRLPFTAMPVADLLEINVSMATWIRQGALNP' A
#
# COMPACT_ATOMS: atom_id res chain seq x y z
N MET A 1 9.23 -0.57 -10.21
CA MET A 1 8.57 -0.56 -8.89
C MET A 1 8.61 -1.98 -8.34
N GLY A 2 9.39 -2.19 -7.27
CA GLY A 2 9.54 -3.50 -6.62
C GLY A 2 8.41 -3.80 -5.63
N HIS A 3 8.52 -4.92 -4.89
CA HIS A 3 7.56 -5.32 -3.87
C HIS A 3 7.54 -4.30 -2.71
N PRO A 4 6.38 -3.75 -2.29
CA PRO A 4 6.32 -2.64 -1.32
C PRO A 4 6.85 -2.98 0.07
N PHE A 5 6.88 -4.27 0.43
CA PHE A 5 7.46 -4.77 1.69
C PHE A 5 8.92 -5.23 1.57
N ALA A 6 9.55 -5.08 0.40
CA ALA A 6 10.98 -5.36 0.26
C ALA A 6 11.80 -4.33 1.06
N SER A 7 12.97 -4.74 1.54
CA SER A 7 13.81 -3.92 2.42
C SER A 7 14.22 -2.58 1.79
N GLU A 8 14.52 -2.59 0.50
CA GLU A 8 14.86 -1.43 -0.32
C GLU A 8 13.68 -0.45 -0.49
N SER A 9 12.45 -0.91 -0.30
CA SER A 9 11.24 -0.10 -0.35
C SER A 9 10.85 0.49 1.01
N ALA A 10 11.57 0.18 2.10
CA ALA A 10 11.18 0.57 3.46
C ALA A 10 10.97 2.09 3.62
N ALA A 11 11.83 2.91 3.02
CA ALA A 11 11.69 4.36 3.06
C ALA A 11 10.42 4.84 2.33
N ALA A 12 10.13 4.27 1.16
CA ALA A 12 8.92 4.58 0.40
C ALA A 12 7.65 4.14 1.13
N LEU A 13 7.66 2.92 1.69
CA LEU A 13 6.54 2.40 2.50
C LEU A 13 6.27 3.30 3.70
N ALA A 14 7.32 3.72 4.42
CA ALA A 14 7.20 4.64 5.55
C ALA A 14 6.65 6.02 5.15
N ALA A 15 7.05 6.54 3.98
CA ALA A 15 6.53 7.80 3.46
C ALA A 15 5.04 7.71 3.14
N HIS A 16 4.60 6.65 2.43
CA HIS A 16 3.18 6.42 2.13
C HIS A 16 2.35 6.26 3.41
N ARG A 17 2.87 5.52 4.39
CA ARG A 17 2.24 5.38 5.72
C ARG A 17 1.96 6.72 6.37
N ARG A 18 2.97 7.61 6.41
CA ARG A 18 2.84 8.95 7.00
C ARG A 18 1.81 9.80 6.27
N CYS A 19 1.76 9.73 4.94
CA CYS A 19 0.74 10.41 4.14
C CYS A 19 -0.66 9.91 4.49
N TRP A 20 -0.88 8.60 4.54
CA TRP A 20 -2.18 8.03 4.93
C TRP A 20 -2.58 8.40 6.35
N GLN A 21 -1.67 8.32 7.32
CA GLN A 21 -1.91 8.75 8.70
C GLN A 21 -2.33 10.23 8.77
N LEU A 22 -1.68 11.11 8.00
CA LEU A 22 -2.02 12.53 7.94
C LEU A 22 -3.48 12.74 7.52
N PHE A 23 -3.93 12.07 6.46
CA PHE A 23 -5.31 12.21 5.97
C PHE A 23 -6.33 11.59 6.93
N LEU A 24 -6.03 10.41 7.50
CA LEU A 24 -6.89 9.77 8.49
C LEU A 24 -7.05 10.63 9.74
N ASN A 25 -5.95 11.21 10.25
CA ASN A 25 -6.01 12.09 11.41
C ASN A 25 -6.86 13.33 11.14
N ARG A 26 -6.75 13.94 9.95
CA ARG A 26 -7.61 15.05 9.54
C ARG A 26 -9.08 14.64 9.42
N GLN A 27 -9.38 13.46 8.88
CA GLN A 27 -10.75 12.95 8.80
C GLN A 27 -11.36 12.72 10.18
N ARG A 28 -10.59 12.11 11.10
CA ARG A 28 -11.01 11.91 12.51
C ARG A 28 -11.28 13.23 13.21
N GLN A 29 -10.41 14.23 13.05
CA GLN A 29 -10.61 15.58 13.63
C GLN A 29 -11.88 16.26 13.10
N ARG A 30 -12.35 15.91 11.90
CA ARG A 30 -13.60 16.39 11.30
C ARG A 30 -14.82 15.56 11.69
N GLY A 31 -14.67 14.54 12.54
CA GLY A 31 -15.76 13.66 12.98
C GLY A 31 -16.16 12.58 11.97
N HIS A 32 -15.37 12.35 10.91
CA HIS A 32 -15.66 11.30 9.92
C HIS A 32 -15.15 9.94 10.39
N THR A 33 -16.01 9.20 11.08
CA THR A 33 -15.76 7.81 11.52
C THR A 33 -16.88 6.88 11.04
N PRO A 34 -16.58 5.72 10.45
CA PRO A 34 -15.24 5.18 10.20
C PRO A 34 -14.55 5.84 8.99
N SER A 35 -13.23 6.01 9.07
CA SER A 35 -12.39 6.40 7.93
C SER A 35 -11.89 5.13 7.23
N THR A 36 -11.89 5.12 5.89
CA THR A 36 -11.40 3.98 5.10
C THR A 36 -10.13 4.37 4.34
N VAL A 37 -9.29 3.38 4.06
CA VAL A 37 -8.13 3.52 3.16
C VAL A 37 -8.26 2.45 2.09
N THR A 38 -8.19 2.89 0.83
CA THR A 38 -8.08 2.00 -0.32
C THR A 38 -6.67 2.16 -0.87
N PRO A 39 -5.72 1.27 -0.52
CA PRO A 39 -4.43 1.27 -1.18
C PRO A 39 -4.64 0.85 -2.64
N GLU A 40 -4.45 1.78 -3.58
CA GLU A 40 -4.56 1.46 -4.99
C GLU A 40 -3.34 0.66 -5.46
N PHE A 41 -3.56 -0.61 -5.78
CA PHE A 41 -2.70 -1.36 -6.70
C PHE A 41 -3.55 -1.61 -7.94
N GLY A 42 -3.30 -0.85 -9.00
CA GLY A 42 -4.13 -0.91 -10.19
C GLY A 42 -4.06 -2.27 -10.90
N PRO A 43 -4.92 -2.49 -11.91
CA PRO A 43 -5.04 -3.77 -12.61
C PRO A 43 -3.77 -4.14 -13.39
N ASP A 44 -3.76 -5.33 -13.98
CA ASP A 44 -2.65 -5.92 -14.73
C ASP A 44 -1.92 -4.90 -15.63
N GLY A 45 -0.63 -4.68 -15.34
CA GLY A 45 0.19 -3.64 -15.99
C GLY A 45 0.87 -2.68 -15.00
N TYR A 46 0.42 -2.65 -13.75
CA TYR A 46 1.06 -1.85 -12.69
C TYR A 46 2.43 -2.37 -12.24
N LEU A 47 2.65 -3.68 -12.33
CA LEU A 47 3.93 -4.28 -11.98
C LEU A 47 4.89 -4.24 -13.18
N PRO A 48 6.20 -3.97 -12.95
CA PRO A 48 7.21 -4.27 -13.95
C PRO A 48 7.09 -5.73 -14.40
N ARG A 49 7.44 -5.96 -15.65
CA ARG A 49 7.38 -7.29 -16.26
C ARG A 49 8.78 -7.71 -16.69
N LEU A 50 9.06 -9.01 -16.58
CA LEU A 50 10.29 -9.59 -17.06
C LEU A 50 10.39 -9.45 -18.59
N PRO A 51 11.58 -9.13 -19.13
CA PRO A 51 11.80 -9.12 -20.57
C PRO A 51 11.42 -10.46 -21.21
N PHE A 52 10.91 -10.41 -22.44
CA PHE A 52 10.54 -11.55 -23.29
C PHE A 52 9.32 -12.38 -22.81
N THR A 53 9.14 -12.60 -21.51
CA THR A 53 8.02 -13.40 -20.98
C THR A 53 6.80 -12.56 -20.63
N ALA A 54 6.98 -11.25 -20.43
CA ALA A 54 5.97 -10.34 -19.91
C ALA A 54 5.37 -10.77 -18.55
N MET A 55 6.03 -11.70 -17.83
CA MET A 55 5.60 -12.14 -16.52
C MET A 55 5.80 -11.02 -15.50
N PRO A 56 4.81 -10.69 -14.65
CA PRO A 56 4.98 -9.74 -13.56
C PRO A 56 6.15 -10.13 -12.65
N VAL A 57 6.89 -9.15 -12.15
CA VAL A 57 8.02 -9.40 -11.22
C VAL A 57 7.59 -9.78 -9.80
N ALA A 58 6.28 -9.72 -9.49
CA ALA A 58 5.70 -10.07 -8.20
C ALA A 58 4.24 -10.50 -8.36
N ASP A 59 3.68 -11.15 -7.33
CA ASP A 59 2.26 -11.48 -7.27
C ASP A 59 1.45 -10.26 -6.78
N LEU A 60 0.59 -9.73 -7.66
CA LEU A 60 -0.22 -8.56 -7.36
C LEU A 60 -1.29 -8.84 -6.29
N LEU A 61 -1.87 -10.04 -6.26
CA LEU A 61 -2.87 -10.42 -5.26
C LEU A 61 -2.21 -10.56 -3.89
N GLU A 62 -1.05 -11.20 -3.81
CA GLU A 62 -0.28 -11.33 -2.58
C GLU A 62 0.08 -9.95 -2.01
N ILE A 63 0.52 -9.02 -2.85
CA ILE A 63 0.83 -7.64 -2.46
C ILE A 63 -0.41 -6.94 -1.89
N ASN A 64 -1.54 -7.05 -2.58
CA ASN A 64 -2.81 -6.45 -2.15
C ASN A 64 -3.25 -6.99 -0.78
N VAL A 65 -3.24 -8.31 -0.61
CA VAL A 65 -3.60 -8.97 0.65
C VAL A 65 -2.65 -8.59 1.78
N SER A 66 -1.34 -8.54 1.50
CA SER A 66 -0.31 -8.14 2.46
C SER A 66 -0.50 -6.70 2.92
N MET A 67 -0.74 -5.76 2.00
CA MET A 67 -1.02 -4.35 2.33
C MET A 67 -2.29 -4.19 3.15
N ALA A 68 -3.38 -4.86 2.75
CA ALA A 68 -4.64 -4.83 3.48
C ALA A 68 -4.48 -5.39 4.90
N THR A 69 -3.73 -6.49 5.05
CA THR A 69 -3.45 -7.12 6.35
C THR A 69 -2.63 -6.20 7.25
N TRP A 70 -1.54 -5.63 6.72
CA TRP A 70 -0.68 -4.70 7.44
C TRP A 70 -1.46 -3.47 7.94
N ILE A 71 -2.33 -2.89 7.12
CA ILE A 71 -3.21 -1.78 7.52
C ILE A 71 -4.18 -2.20 8.64
N ARG A 72 -4.85 -3.36 8.50
CA ARG A 72 -5.79 -3.89 9.51
C ARG A 72 -5.12 -4.21 10.84
N GLN A 73 -3.85 -4.58 10.83
CA GLN A 73 -3.03 -4.80 12.02
C GLN A 73 -2.62 -3.50 12.73
N GLY A 74 -3.06 -2.35 12.23
CA GLY A 74 -2.85 -1.06 12.89
C GLY A 74 -1.64 -0.29 12.40
N ALA A 75 -1.11 -0.58 11.21
CA ALA A 75 -0.02 0.19 10.64
C ALA A 75 -0.30 1.70 10.51
N LEU A 76 -1.58 2.09 10.47
CA LEU A 76 -2.03 3.49 10.39
C LEU A 76 -2.63 4.01 11.69
N ASN A 77 -2.53 3.24 12.78
CA ASN A 77 -2.91 3.74 14.10
C ASN A 77 -1.94 4.88 14.50
N PRO A 78 -2.43 5.86 15.26
CA PRO A 78 -1.61 6.96 15.75
C PRO A 78 -0.53 6.46 16.72
#